data_AF-A0A2D5W5G3-F1
#
_entry.id   AF-A0A2D5W5G3-F1
#
_cell.length_a   1.000
_cell.length_b   1.000
_cell.length_c   1.000
_cell.angle_alpha   90.00
_cell.angle_beta   90.00
_cell.angle_gamma   90.00
#
_symmetry.space_group_name_H-M   'P 1'
#
loop_
_entity.id
_entity.type
_entity.pdbx_description
1 polymer ?
#
loop_
_entity_poly.entity_id
_entity_poly.type
_entity_poly.pdbx_seq_one_letter_code
_entity_poly.pdbx_strand_id
1 'polypeptide(L)'
;MNEKLSRPCARLASDGPRPPLSMLAALRVLGTGLLVALGLSLLAACQSPEQELASMVDSNRRDLLALEGTAGLGKKVHGRVARRVERARELIRRTPPTSPAACMNGARLLVRSDSAVDLALAEELGRLAAAAGLQDALPLVAEAVDRQLLISDRPQRYGTVYVWVPVLKAWRLYDVDPTTTDEDRAAMGVRPFRELVAREQELNGERWQDRIR
;
A
#
# COMPACT_ATOMS: atom_id res chain seq x y z
N MET A 1 -17.20 -2.60 -72.26
CA MET A 1 -17.23 -3.24 -73.60
C MET A 1 -15.84 -3.09 -74.21
N ASN A 2 -15.46 -3.97 -75.14
CA ASN A 2 -14.12 -4.34 -75.63
C ASN A 2 -13.38 -5.33 -74.71
N GLU A 3 -13.40 -6.65 -74.93
CA GLU A 3 -13.16 -7.48 -76.14
C GLU A 3 -11.66 -7.75 -76.42
N LYS A 4 -11.29 -8.98 -76.04
CA LYS A 4 -10.34 -9.94 -76.64
C LYS A 4 -9.13 -9.39 -77.40
N LEU A 5 -7.97 -9.96 -77.10
CA LEU A 5 -7.25 -10.79 -78.08
C LEU A 5 -6.28 -11.77 -77.40
N SER A 6 -6.21 -12.93 -78.04
CA SER A 6 -5.57 -14.18 -77.66
C SER A 6 -4.23 -14.29 -78.38
N ARG A 7 -3.19 -14.89 -77.77
CA ARG A 7 -2.52 -16.14 -78.22
C ARG A 7 -1.11 -16.36 -77.62
N PRO A 8 -0.60 -17.61 -77.66
CA PRO A 8 0.24 -18.22 -76.62
C PRO A 8 1.70 -18.42 -77.05
N CYS A 9 2.58 -18.80 -76.12
CA CYS A 9 3.74 -19.64 -76.45
C CYS A 9 4.39 -20.31 -75.23
N ALA A 10 4.70 -21.60 -75.44
CA ALA A 10 5.83 -22.37 -74.91
C ALA A 10 5.98 -22.67 -73.41
N ARG A 11 5.74 -23.96 -73.11
CA ARG A 11 6.61 -24.87 -72.34
C ARG A 11 7.97 -24.30 -71.95
N LEU A 12 8.35 -24.49 -70.69
CA LEU A 12 9.57 -25.20 -70.32
C LEU A 12 9.37 -25.81 -68.92
N ALA A 13 9.38 -27.14 -68.87
CA ALA A 13 9.57 -27.89 -67.65
C ALA A 13 11.04 -27.74 -67.24
N SER A 14 11.28 -27.40 -65.98
CA SER A 14 12.58 -27.57 -65.34
C SER A 14 12.36 -28.29 -64.01
N ASP A 15 12.69 -29.58 -64.01
CA ASP A 15 12.91 -30.38 -62.82
C ASP A 15 14.02 -29.73 -62.00
N GLY A 16 13.64 -29.13 -60.88
CA GLY A 16 14.56 -28.70 -59.84
C GLY A 16 14.73 -29.82 -58.80
N PRO A 17 15.95 -30.11 -58.33
CA PRO A 17 16.19 -31.17 -57.37
C PRO A 17 15.46 -30.89 -56.05
N ARG A 18 14.69 -31.89 -55.59
CA ARG A 18 14.06 -31.85 -54.27
C ARG A 18 15.17 -31.79 -53.20
N PRO A 19 15.12 -30.84 -52.25
CA PRO A 19 16.10 -30.81 -51.17
C PRO A 19 15.94 -32.06 -50.29
N PRO A 20 17.04 -32.56 -49.70
CA PRO A 20 16.98 -33.68 -48.77
C PRO A 20 16.14 -33.32 -47.54
N LEU A 21 15.29 -34.26 -47.12
CA LEU A 21 14.35 -34.22 -45.99
C LEU A 21 15.05 -34.18 -44.61
N SER A 22 16.12 -33.41 -44.45
CA SER A 22 16.89 -33.33 -43.20
C SER A 22 17.32 -31.92 -42.84
N MET A 23 16.56 -30.90 -43.23
CA MET A 23 16.81 -29.50 -42.83
C MET A 23 15.53 -28.71 -42.49
N LEU A 24 14.43 -29.41 -42.21
CA LEU A 24 13.19 -28.84 -41.66
C LEU A 24 12.90 -29.31 -40.22
N ALA A 25 13.93 -29.76 -39.50
CA ALA A 25 13.85 -30.04 -38.07
C ALA A 25 14.57 -29.01 -37.18
N ALA A 26 15.35 -28.08 -37.76
CA ALA A 26 16.08 -27.06 -37.00
C ALA A 26 15.37 -25.69 -36.94
N LEU A 27 14.34 -25.46 -37.75
CA LEU A 27 13.61 -24.17 -37.81
C LEU A 27 12.15 -24.25 -37.29
N ARG A 28 11.84 -25.23 -36.45
CA ARG A 28 10.59 -25.26 -35.65
C ARG A 28 10.80 -25.11 -34.15
N VAL A 29 12.05 -25.00 -33.68
CA VAL A 29 12.36 -24.79 -32.25
C VAL A 29 12.67 -23.32 -31.93
N LEU A 30 12.99 -22.49 -32.93
CA LEU A 30 13.34 -21.07 -32.71
C LEU A 30 12.17 -20.08 -32.91
N GLY A 31 11.03 -20.51 -33.47
CA GLY A 31 9.88 -19.62 -33.75
C GLY A 31 8.85 -19.51 -32.63
N THR A 32 8.73 -20.52 -31.76
CA THR A 32 7.74 -20.55 -30.67
C THR A 32 8.30 -20.07 -29.34
N GLY A 33 9.62 -20.18 -29.10
CA GLY A 33 10.25 -19.69 -27.88
C GLY A 33 10.26 -18.17 -27.75
N LEU A 34 10.44 -17.44 -28.86
CA LEU A 34 10.56 -15.98 -28.85
C LEU A 34 9.19 -15.27 -28.69
N LEU A 35 8.12 -15.85 -29.22
CA LEU A 35 6.74 -15.32 -29.06
C LEU A 35 6.17 -15.60 -27.65
N VAL A 36 6.54 -16.72 -27.02
CA VAL A 36 6.14 -17.01 -25.64
C VAL A 36 6.94 -16.15 -24.64
N ALA A 37 8.23 -15.89 -24.90
CA ALA A 37 9.05 -15.02 -24.05
C ALA A 37 8.65 -13.53 -24.10
N LEU A 38 8.19 -13.03 -25.26
CA LEU A 38 7.64 -11.66 -25.36
C LEU A 38 6.23 -11.54 -24.74
N GLY A 39 5.41 -12.58 -24.80
CA GLY A 39 4.07 -12.57 -24.19
C GLY A 39 4.07 -12.54 -22.66
N LEU A 40 5.05 -13.18 -22.03
CA LEU A 40 5.20 -13.20 -20.56
C LEU A 40 5.80 -11.91 -19.97
N SER A 41 6.47 -11.08 -20.77
CA SER A 41 7.12 -9.85 -20.31
C SER A 41 6.18 -8.63 -20.28
N LEU A 42 5.01 -8.70 -20.93
CA LEU A 42 4.03 -7.60 -21.01
C LEU A 42 2.95 -7.63 -19.92
N LEU A 43 2.85 -8.71 -19.13
CA LEU A 43 1.88 -8.81 -18.02
C LEU A 43 2.34 -8.12 -16.72
N ALA A 44 3.59 -7.65 -16.67
CA ALA A 44 4.18 -7.08 -15.44
C ALA A 44 3.92 -5.57 -15.24
N ALA A 45 3.28 -4.86 -16.19
CA ALA A 45 3.38 -3.40 -16.24
C ALA A 45 2.08 -2.61 -15.96
N CYS A 46 0.99 -3.24 -15.53
CA CYS A 46 -0.25 -2.53 -15.19
C CYS A 46 -0.75 -2.92 -13.80
N GLN A 47 0.01 -2.57 -12.75
CA GLN A 47 -0.55 -2.59 -11.41
C GLN A 47 -1.65 -1.53 -11.31
N SER A 48 -2.87 -1.92 -10.93
CA SER A 48 -3.92 -0.93 -10.73
C SER A 48 -3.59 -0.03 -9.53
N PRO A 49 -4.09 1.21 -9.46
CA PRO A 49 -3.88 2.09 -8.30
C PRO A 49 -4.25 1.41 -6.96
N GLU A 50 -5.32 0.61 -6.95
CA GLU A 50 -5.74 -0.14 -5.76
C GLU A 50 -4.74 -1.24 -5.36
N GLN A 51 -4.20 -1.98 -6.34
CA GLN A 51 -3.14 -2.96 -6.09
C GLN A 51 -1.86 -2.28 -5.60
N GLU A 52 -1.55 -1.08 -6.10
CA GLU A 52 -0.39 -0.31 -5.66
C GLU A 52 -0.54 0.11 -4.19
N LEU A 53 -1.70 0.64 -3.80
CA LEU A 53 -2.01 0.96 -2.40
C LEU A 53 -1.85 -0.27 -1.49
N ALA A 54 -2.40 -1.43 -1.88
CA ALA A 54 -2.28 -2.66 -1.12
C ALA A 54 -0.81 -3.07 -0.92
N SER A 55 0.00 -3.04 -1.98
CA SER A 55 1.43 -3.39 -1.90
C SER A 55 2.23 -2.44 -1.00
N MET A 56 1.83 -1.15 -0.96
CA MET A 56 2.43 -0.16 -0.06
C MET A 56 2.06 -0.41 1.39
N VAL A 57 0.82 -0.84 1.69
CA VAL A 57 0.40 -1.22 3.04
C VAL A 57 1.23 -2.38 3.57
N ASP A 58 1.42 -3.43 2.77
CA ASP A 58 2.25 -4.58 3.16
C ASP A 58 3.70 -4.19 3.44
N SER A 59 4.24 -3.30 2.59
CA SER A 59 5.58 -2.78 2.74
C SER A 59 5.73 -1.89 3.98
N ASN A 60 4.74 -1.06 4.29
CA ASN A 60 4.70 -0.27 5.52
C ASN A 60 4.61 -1.18 6.75
N ARG A 61 3.78 -2.22 6.73
CA ARG A 61 3.66 -3.17 7.83
C ARG A 61 4.99 -3.83 8.15
N ARG A 62 5.70 -4.33 7.14
CA ARG A 62 7.04 -4.93 7.31
C ARG A 62 8.04 -3.93 7.91
N ASP A 63 8.03 -2.70 7.42
CA ASP A 63 8.91 -1.64 7.90
C ASP A 63 8.65 -1.25 9.37
N LEU A 64 7.38 -1.15 9.77
CA LEU A 64 7.00 -0.81 11.14
C LEU A 64 7.31 -1.95 12.13
N LEU A 65 7.06 -3.21 11.74
CA LEU A 65 7.45 -4.37 12.55
C LEU A 65 8.97 -4.44 12.76
N ALA A 66 9.78 -4.00 11.78
CA ALA A 66 11.23 -3.94 11.93
C ALA A 66 11.69 -2.87 12.95
N LEU A 67 10.90 -1.80 13.15
CA LEU A 67 11.19 -0.77 14.15
C LEU A 67 10.94 -1.25 15.59
N GLU A 68 9.96 -2.12 15.80
CA GLU A 68 9.66 -2.70 17.12
C GLU A 68 10.83 -3.53 17.70
N GLY A 69 11.86 -3.82 16.89
CA GLY A 69 13.02 -4.63 17.28
C GLY A 69 14.41 -3.98 17.25
N THR A 70 14.61 -2.76 16.75
CA THR A 70 15.97 -2.26 16.46
C THR A 70 16.22 -0.78 16.80
N ALA A 71 17.33 -0.48 17.51
CA ALA A 71 17.77 0.90 17.74
C ALA A 71 18.56 1.36 16.51
N GLY A 72 18.26 2.56 15.99
CA GLY A 72 18.99 3.16 14.87
C GLY A 72 18.39 2.97 13.47
N LEU A 73 17.34 2.16 13.28
CA LEU A 73 16.64 2.05 11.98
C LEU A 73 15.59 3.16 11.72
N GLY A 74 15.30 3.98 12.73
CA GLY A 74 14.27 5.03 12.70
C GLY A 74 14.30 5.87 11.43
N LYS A 75 15.37 6.61 11.18
CA LYS A 75 15.41 7.60 10.08
C LYS A 75 15.18 7.00 8.69
N LYS A 76 15.79 5.85 8.38
CA LYS A 76 15.61 5.20 7.06
C LYS A 76 14.20 4.66 6.88
N VAL A 77 13.63 4.05 7.92
CA VAL A 77 12.25 3.55 7.88
C VAL A 77 11.26 4.70 7.75
N HIS A 78 11.42 5.76 8.56
CA HIS A 78 10.56 6.95 8.50
C HIS A 78 10.59 7.57 7.10
N GLY A 79 11.78 7.68 6.47
CA GLY A 79 11.90 8.15 5.10
C GLY A 79 11.19 7.26 4.07
N ARG A 80 11.13 5.93 4.26
CA ARG A 80 10.35 5.02 3.38
C ARG A 80 8.85 5.19 3.60
N VAL A 81 8.40 5.25 4.85
CA VAL A 81 6.99 5.48 5.20
C VAL A 81 6.51 6.79 4.60
N ALA A 82 7.26 7.89 4.77
CA ALA A 82 6.93 9.19 4.20
C ALA A 82 6.77 9.13 2.67
N ARG A 83 7.69 8.46 1.95
CA ARG A 83 7.55 8.29 0.49
C ARG A 83 6.29 7.53 0.09
N ARG A 84 5.86 6.54 0.88
CA ARG A 84 4.61 5.80 0.61
C ARG A 84 3.37 6.65 0.90
N VAL A 85 3.40 7.49 1.93
CA VAL A 85 2.34 8.48 2.19
C VAL A 85 2.19 9.42 1.01
N GLU A 86 3.30 10.00 0.54
CA GLU A 86 3.31 10.90 -0.63
C GLU A 86 2.75 10.21 -1.88
N ARG A 87 3.18 8.98 -2.14
CA ARG A 87 2.70 8.19 -3.28
C ARG A 87 1.21 7.84 -3.16
N ALA A 88 0.75 7.45 -1.98
CA ALA A 88 -0.67 7.18 -1.73
C ALA A 88 -1.52 8.42 -1.99
N ARG A 89 -1.08 9.60 -1.52
CA ARG A 89 -1.75 10.87 -1.78
C ARG A 89 -1.84 11.19 -3.26
N GLU A 90 -0.77 10.96 -4.02
CA GLU A 90 -0.80 11.12 -5.48
C GLU A 90 -1.84 10.19 -6.14
N LEU A 91 -1.81 8.90 -5.81
CA LEU A 91 -2.73 7.90 -6.38
C LEU A 91 -4.19 8.25 -6.07
N ILE A 92 -4.52 8.53 -4.81
CA ILE A 92 -5.89 8.82 -4.37
C ILE A 92 -6.42 10.09 -5.03
N ARG A 93 -5.59 11.13 -5.21
CA ARG A 93 -6.01 12.35 -5.92
C ARG A 93 -6.27 12.11 -7.40
N ARG A 94 -5.46 11.27 -8.06
CA ARG A 94 -5.59 10.97 -9.50
C ARG A 94 -6.73 9.99 -9.78
N THR A 95 -6.94 9.05 -8.89
CA THR A 95 -7.93 7.99 -9.01
C THR A 95 -8.45 7.67 -7.61
N PRO A 96 -9.52 8.37 -7.18
CA PRO A 96 -10.12 8.12 -5.87
C PRO A 96 -10.50 6.64 -5.73
N PRO A 97 -10.12 5.98 -4.62
CA PRO A 97 -10.45 4.57 -4.41
C PRO A 97 -11.96 4.42 -4.27
N THR A 98 -12.53 3.41 -4.94
CA THR A 98 -13.98 3.15 -4.89
C THR A 98 -14.31 1.84 -4.19
N SER A 99 -13.37 0.89 -4.14
CA SER A 99 -13.60 -0.35 -3.39
C SER A 99 -13.36 -0.11 -1.89
N PRO A 100 -14.14 -0.76 -0.99
CA PRO A 100 -13.93 -0.66 0.46
C PRO A 100 -12.50 -1.00 0.89
N ALA A 101 -11.89 -2.00 0.26
CA ALA A 101 -10.52 -2.41 0.52
C ALA A 101 -9.51 -1.34 0.13
N ALA A 102 -9.70 -0.69 -1.03
CA ALA A 102 -8.82 0.41 -1.45
C ALA A 102 -8.97 1.64 -0.55
N CYS A 103 -10.20 1.96 -0.10
CA CYS A 103 -10.42 3.00 0.90
C CYS A 103 -9.69 2.70 2.21
N MET A 104 -9.82 1.47 2.73
CA MET A 104 -9.11 1.05 3.94
C MET A 104 -7.59 1.15 3.77
N ASN A 105 -7.05 0.71 2.63
CA ASN A 105 -5.63 0.79 2.34
C ASN A 105 -5.14 2.25 2.24
N GLY A 106 -5.92 3.12 1.61
CA GLY A 106 -5.66 4.56 1.59
C GLY A 106 -5.61 5.16 2.99
N ALA A 107 -6.61 4.85 3.84
CA ALA A 107 -6.65 5.28 5.23
C ALA A 107 -5.42 4.81 6.03
N ARG A 108 -5.04 3.53 5.91
CA ARG A 108 -3.85 2.95 6.58
C ARG A 108 -2.55 3.67 6.22
N LEU A 109 -2.41 4.12 4.98
CA LEU A 109 -1.22 4.85 4.53
C LEU A 109 -1.28 6.30 5.01
N LEU A 110 -2.38 7.01 4.75
CA LEU A 110 -2.51 8.43 5.03
C LEU A 110 -2.53 8.76 6.53
N VAL A 111 -3.00 7.86 7.40
CA VAL A 111 -2.95 8.07 8.86
C VAL A 111 -1.51 8.18 9.39
N ARG A 112 -0.49 7.75 8.63
CA ARG A 112 0.93 7.98 8.96
C ARG A 112 1.43 9.38 8.61
N SER A 113 0.63 10.22 7.97
CA SER A 113 1.00 11.58 7.60
C SER A 113 1.01 12.52 8.81
N ASP A 114 1.81 13.56 8.75
CA ASP A 114 1.78 14.70 9.70
C ASP A 114 1.01 15.90 9.11
N SER A 115 0.33 15.72 7.97
CA SER A 115 -0.53 16.73 7.35
C SER A 115 -1.99 16.57 7.80
N ALA A 116 -2.59 17.63 8.34
CA ALA A 116 -4.00 17.65 8.71
C ALA A 116 -4.94 17.29 7.54
N VAL A 117 -4.59 17.71 6.31
CA VAL A 117 -5.38 17.39 5.10
C VAL A 117 -5.36 15.88 4.80
N ASP A 118 -4.22 15.22 4.97
CA ASP A 118 -4.13 13.79 4.76
C ASP A 118 -4.85 13.01 5.84
N LEU A 119 -4.81 13.49 7.09
CA LEU A 119 -5.51 12.85 8.19
C LEU A 119 -7.03 12.98 8.04
N ALA A 120 -7.54 14.12 7.60
CA ALA A 120 -8.95 14.27 7.26
C ALA A 120 -9.38 13.31 6.15
N LEU A 121 -8.57 13.16 5.10
CA LEU A 121 -8.82 12.18 4.04
C LEU A 121 -8.71 10.73 4.54
N ALA A 122 -7.78 10.43 5.45
CA ALA A 122 -7.65 9.11 6.07
C ALA A 122 -8.91 8.76 6.89
N GLU A 123 -9.45 9.74 7.63
CA GLU A 123 -10.70 9.60 8.37
C GLU A 123 -11.87 9.28 7.42
N GLU A 124 -12.05 10.06 6.36
CA GLU A 124 -13.11 9.87 5.37
C GLU A 124 -13.05 8.47 4.73
N LEU A 125 -11.88 8.07 4.23
CA LEU A 125 -11.68 6.77 3.62
C LEU A 125 -11.91 5.61 4.60
N GLY A 126 -11.49 5.79 5.87
CA GLY A 126 -11.75 4.82 6.93
C GLY A 126 -13.24 4.66 7.22
N ARG A 127 -13.99 5.77 7.26
CA ARG A 127 -15.46 5.77 7.43
C ARG A 127 -16.16 5.09 6.26
N LEU A 128 -15.74 5.36 5.02
CA LEU A 128 -16.28 4.70 3.83
C LEU A 128 -16.06 3.18 3.87
N ALA A 129 -14.85 2.73 4.25
CA ALA A 129 -14.56 1.31 4.41
C ALA A 129 -15.40 0.65 5.51
N ALA A 130 -15.52 1.30 6.67
CA ALA A 130 -16.33 0.81 7.79
C ALA A 130 -17.83 0.73 7.43
N ALA A 131 -18.37 1.75 6.76
CA ALA A 131 -19.76 1.78 6.30
C ALA A 131 -20.06 0.65 5.30
N ALA A 132 -19.06 0.21 4.54
CA ALA A 132 -19.15 -0.93 3.64
C ALA A 132 -18.88 -2.30 4.30
N GLY A 133 -18.79 -2.35 5.64
CA GLY A 133 -18.67 -3.58 6.43
C GLY A 133 -17.27 -3.92 6.92
N LEU A 134 -16.23 -3.15 6.56
CA LEU A 134 -14.86 -3.38 7.05
C LEU A 134 -14.65 -2.69 8.40
N GLN A 135 -15.20 -3.29 9.47
CA GLN A 135 -15.15 -2.72 10.83
C GLN A 135 -13.71 -2.51 11.35
N ASP A 136 -12.75 -3.29 10.86
CA ASP A 136 -11.31 -3.10 11.12
C ASP A 136 -10.76 -1.73 10.66
N ALA A 137 -11.55 -0.94 9.92
CA ALA A 137 -11.19 0.43 9.56
C ALA A 137 -11.47 1.45 10.67
N LEU A 138 -12.33 1.14 11.64
CA LEU A 138 -12.70 2.06 12.72
C LEU A 138 -11.52 2.53 13.58
N PRO A 139 -10.55 1.66 13.97
CA PRO A 139 -9.37 2.12 14.70
C PRO A 139 -8.53 3.14 13.90
N LEU A 140 -8.53 3.05 12.57
CA LEU A 140 -7.82 4.01 11.71
C LEU A 140 -8.53 5.37 11.70
N VAL A 141 -9.86 5.38 11.74
CA VAL A 141 -10.67 6.60 11.88
C VAL A 141 -10.37 7.27 13.21
N ALA A 142 -10.37 6.51 14.32
CA ALA A 142 -10.01 7.03 15.63
C ALA A 142 -8.59 7.61 15.66
N GLU A 143 -7.62 6.91 15.08
CA GLU A 143 -6.24 7.39 15.02
C GLU A 143 -6.08 8.64 14.14
N ALA A 144 -6.80 8.73 13.02
CA ALA A 144 -6.81 9.93 12.20
C ALA A 144 -7.37 11.14 12.96
N VAL A 145 -8.45 10.96 13.74
CA VAL A 145 -9.03 12.01 14.59
C VAL A 145 -8.06 12.44 15.69
N ASP A 146 -7.50 11.49 16.43
CA ASP A 146 -6.58 11.78 17.53
C ASP A 146 -5.30 12.48 17.06
N ARG A 147 -4.78 12.11 15.89
CA ARG A 147 -3.62 12.79 15.28
C ARG A 147 -3.95 14.21 14.82
N GLN A 148 -5.16 14.48 14.33
CA GLN A 148 -5.60 15.84 14.02
C GLN A 148 -5.69 16.71 15.29
N LEU A 149 -6.21 16.14 16.38
CA LEU A 149 -6.27 16.79 17.69
C LEU A 149 -4.87 17.07 18.24
N LEU A 150 -3.96 16.10 18.14
CA LEU A 150 -2.55 16.26 18.49
C LEU A 150 -1.89 17.44 17.74
N ILE A 151 -2.03 17.49 16.41
CA ILE A 151 -1.47 18.60 15.59
C ILE A 151 -2.04 19.95 16.01
N SER A 152 -3.28 19.96 16.49
CA SER A 152 -3.98 21.17 16.94
C SER A 152 -3.77 21.47 18.44
N ASP A 153 -2.87 20.76 19.12
CA ASP A 153 -2.61 20.88 20.56
C ASP A 153 -3.87 20.70 21.42
N ARG A 154 -4.70 19.71 21.07
CA ARG A 154 -5.94 19.36 21.78
C ARG A 154 -5.86 17.94 22.34
N PRO A 155 -6.49 17.66 23.49
CA PRO A 155 -6.61 16.30 23.99
C PRO A 155 -7.18 15.38 22.92
N GLN A 156 -6.59 14.21 22.76
CA GLN A 156 -7.07 13.19 21.85
C GLN A 156 -8.37 12.59 22.38
N ARG A 157 -9.26 12.19 21.49
CA ARG A 157 -10.58 11.68 21.88
C ARG A 157 -10.47 10.24 22.34
N TYR A 158 -9.88 9.38 21.51
CA TYR A 158 -9.95 7.93 21.71
C TYR A 158 -8.75 7.34 22.43
N GLY A 159 -7.58 8.00 22.39
CA GLY A 159 -6.39 7.55 23.10
C GLY A 159 -5.46 6.66 22.26
N THR A 160 -5.42 6.87 20.96
CA THR A 160 -4.66 6.03 20.01
C THR A 160 -3.20 6.47 19.82
N VAL A 161 -2.84 7.68 20.23
CA VAL A 161 -1.52 8.29 20.00
C VAL A 161 -0.68 8.30 21.28
N TYR A 162 0.55 7.81 21.14
CA TYR A 162 1.62 7.92 22.14
C TYR A 162 2.72 8.82 21.60
N VAL A 163 3.28 9.67 22.45
CA VAL A 163 4.37 10.58 22.11
C VAL A 163 5.63 10.22 22.88
N TRP A 164 6.78 10.30 22.22
CA TRP A 164 8.07 10.19 22.90
C TRP A 164 8.40 11.53 23.55
N VAL A 165 8.64 11.54 24.86
CA VAL A 165 9.03 12.73 25.63
C VAL A 165 10.53 12.69 25.90
N PRO A 166 11.36 13.46 25.17
CA PRO A 166 12.82 13.33 25.24
C PRO A 166 13.41 13.60 26.63
N VAL A 167 12.87 14.57 27.37
CA VAL A 167 13.34 14.91 28.72
C VAL A 167 13.10 13.77 29.72
N LEU A 168 12.00 13.03 29.57
CA LEU A 168 11.69 11.87 30.40
C LEU A 168 12.31 10.57 29.87
N LYS A 169 12.83 10.59 28.63
CA LYS A 169 13.24 9.41 27.87
C LYS A 169 12.18 8.29 27.95
N ALA A 170 10.92 8.67 27.79
CA ALA A 170 9.77 7.80 27.97
C ALA A 170 8.69 8.08 26.92
N TRP A 171 7.95 7.04 26.55
CA TRP A 171 6.68 7.16 25.85
C TRP A 171 5.60 7.64 26.82
N ARG A 172 4.73 8.53 26.37
CA ARG A 172 3.52 8.97 27.10
C ARG A 172 2.31 8.77 26.23
N LEU A 173 1.22 8.28 26.82
CA LEU A 173 -0.09 8.44 26.20
C LEU A 173 -0.38 9.95 26.14
N TYR A 174 -0.68 10.47 24.96
CA TYR A 174 -1.03 11.89 24.84
C TYR A 174 -2.33 12.18 25.61
N ASP A 175 -2.52 13.41 26.08
CA ASP A 175 -3.68 13.79 26.91
C ASP A 175 -4.98 13.33 26.26
N VAL A 176 -5.78 12.55 26.99
CA VAL A 176 -7.05 12.00 26.51
C VAL A 176 -8.20 12.81 27.08
N ASP A 177 -9.19 13.13 26.25
CA ASP A 177 -10.41 13.79 26.69
C ASP A 177 -11.12 12.94 27.76
N PRO A 178 -11.28 13.45 28.99
CA PRO A 178 -11.88 12.69 30.10
C PRO A 178 -13.37 12.42 29.91
N THR A 179 -14.02 13.10 28.95
CA THR A 179 -15.43 12.87 28.63
C THR A 179 -15.65 11.69 27.69
N THR A 180 -14.61 11.16 27.05
CA THR A 180 -14.74 9.99 26.16
C THR A 180 -14.82 8.70 26.98
N THR A 181 -15.92 7.97 26.83
CA THR A 181 -16.16 6.73 27.59
C THR A 181 -15.51 5.51 26.94
N ASP A 182 -15.49 4.38 27.64
CA ASP A 182 -14.98 3.13 27.08
C ASP A 182 -15.94 2.54 26.03
N GLU A 183 -17.24 2.85 26.11
CA GLU A 183 -18.20 2.54 25.06
C GLU A 183 -17.89 3.31 23.76
N ASP A 184 -17.54 4.60 23.87
CA ASP A 184 -17.11 5.40 22.70
C ASP A 184 -15.85 4.82 22.06
N ARG A 185 -14.88 4.36 22.87
CA ARG A 185 -13.67 3.69 22.38
C ARG A 185 -13.99 2.36 21.72
N ALA A 186 -14.82 1.53 22.37
CA ALA A 186 -15.23 0.24 21.85
C ALA A 186 -15.97 0.36 20.51
N ALA A 187 -16.82 1.38 20.35
CA ALA A 187 -17.51 1.70 19.10
C ALA A 187 -16.54 2.03 17.95
N MET A 188 -15.30 2.43 18.26
CA MET A 188 -14.24 2.68 17.30
C MET A 188 -13.21 1.54 17.20
N GLY A 189 -13.42 0.42 17.89
CA GLY A 189 -12.44 -0.66 17.99
C GLY A 189 -11.17 -0.29 18.77
N VAL A 190 -11.24 0.70 19.65
CA VAL A 190 -10.15 1.15 20.52
C VAL A 190 -10.31 0.50 21.90
N ARG A 191 -9.17 0.12 22.51
CA ARG A 191 -9.12 -0.50 23.84
C ARG A 191 -9.61 0.48 24.93
N PRO A 192 -10.16 -0.02 26.05
CA PRO A 192 -10.59 0.83 27.16
C PRO A 192 -9.42 1.63 27.77
N PHE A 193 -9.72 2.76 28.40
CA PHE A 193 -8.71 3.72 28.86
C PHE A 193 -7.66 3.09 29.78
N ARG A 194 -8.08 2.19 30.68
CA ARG A 194 -7.16 1.46 31.58
C ARG A 194 -6.09 0.67 30.81
N GLU A 195 -6.45 0.05 29.70
CA GLU A 195 -5.50 -0.70 28.87
C GLU A 195 -4.55 0.21 28.08
N LEU A 196 -5.02 1.40 27.71
CA LEU A 196 -4.17 2.40 27.06
C LEU A 196 -3.06 2.88 28.00
N VAL A 197 -3.38 3.09 29.28
CA VAL A 197 -2.40 3.41 30.34
C VAL A 197 -1.46 2.24 30.59
N ALA A 198 -1.97 1.00 30.66
CA ALA A 198 -1.13 -0.18 30.81
C ALA A 198 -0.14 -0.32 29.63
N ARG A 199 -0.58 -0.05 28.40
CA ARG A 199 0.29 -0.05 27.23
C ARG A 199 1.39 1.00 27.30
N GLU A 200 1.12 2.18 27.87
CA GLU A 200 2.19 3.16 28.12
C GLU A 200 3.29 2.58 29.01
N GLN A 201 2.92 1.83 30.05
CA GLN A 201 3.87 1.18 30.95
C GLN A 201 4.67 0.10 30.20
N GLU A 202 4.03 -0.69 29.34
CA GLU A 202 4.71 -1.68 28.49
C GLU A 202 5.73 -1.04 27.54
N LEU A 203 5.37 0.10 26.92
CA LEU A 203 6.27 0.84 26.04
C LEU A 203 7.50 1.38 26.78
N ASN A 204 7.40 1.58 28.10
CA ASN A 204 8.47 2.07 28.96
C ASN A 204 9.19 0.98 29.78
N GLY A 205 8.84 -0.29 29.60
CA GLY A 205 9.46 -1.41 30.32
C GLY A 205 10.96 -1.55 30.05
N GLU A 206 11.65 -2.36 30.88
CA GLU A 206 13.12 -2.49 30.96
C GLU A 206 13.84 -2.67 29.60
N ARG A 207 13.19 -3.35 28.65
CA ARG A 207 13.71 -3.61 27.29
C ARG A 207 14.15 -2.35 26.52
N TRP A 208 13.63 -1.17 26.87
CA TRP A 208 13.97 0.08 26.18
C TRP A 208 15.04 0.92 26.90
N GLN A 209 15.26 0.72 28.20
CA GLN A 209 16.22 1.51 28.99
C GLN A 209 17.68 1.20 28.62
N ASP A 210 17.98 -0.06 28.28
CA ASP A 210 19.35 -0.48 27.91
C ASP A 210 19.77 -0.06 26.49
N ARG A 211 18.82 0.32 25.62
CA ARG A 211 19.07 0.69 24.22
C ARG A 211 19.36 2.18 23.99
N ILE A 212 19.28 2.99 25.05
CA ILE A 212 19.42 4.45 25.01
C ILE A 212 20.74 4.91 25.69
N ARG A 213 21.53 3.99 26.25
CA ARG A 213 22.93 4.24 26.64
C ARG A 213 23.84 4.17 25.42
#